data_AF-A0A7W9DK44-F1
#
_entry.id   AF-A0A7W9DK44-F1
#
_cell.length_a   1.000
_cell.length_b   1.000
_cell.length_c   1.000
_cell.angle_alpha   90.00
_cell.angle_beta   90.00
_cell.angle_gamma   90.00
#
_symmetry.space_group_name_H-M   'P 1'
#
loop_
_entity.id
_entity.type
_entity.pdbx_description
1 polymer ?
#
loop_
_entity_poly.entity_id
_entity_poly.type
_entity_poly.pdbx_seq_one_letter_code
_entity_poly.pdbx_strand_id
1 'polypeptide(L)'
;MRYIFIIVLLFSSQKIFSQSATYKLINKENGTSSNISVRRTDDQVEVNVLANWNNKAGTYGQFTGTGTLTDNKTTIKSEKKSLLCKVSLTFLKDSLEASFQDCDNYQLTDRFNGIYAKIADNVTGEYIVSADICYFYSKPDDKSRKKGFANTPEVINIEELFEGDWGFATLMSNGKQLFGYVKLSDLKFKRTYLYD
;
A
#
# COMPACT_ATOMS: atom_id res chain seq x y z
N MET A 1 -14.12 24.24 -55.17
CA MET A 1 -14.57 23.57 -53.93
C MET A 1 -13.34 23.23 -53.11
N ARG A 2 -13.11 23.93 -51.99
CA ARG A 2 -11.94 23.76 -51.12
C ARG A 2 -12.33 22.82 -49.98
N TYR A 3 -11.80 21.60 -49.97
CA TYR A 3 -11.90 20.69 -48.84
C TYR A 3 -10.77 20.98 -47.87
N ILE A 4 -11.11 21.59 -46.73
CA ILE A 4 -10.20 21.77 -45.61
C ILE A 4 -10.29 20.50 -44.76
N PHE A 5 -9.28 19.63 -44.86
CA PHE A 5 -9.10 18.49 -43.96
C PHE A 5 -8.44 19.01 -42.67
N ILE A 6 -9.23 19.27 -41.62
CA ILE A 6 -8.70 19.48 -40.27
C ILE A 6 -8.55 18.10 -39.63
N ILE A 7 -7.31 17.60 -39.60
CA ILE A 7 -6.93 16.43 -38.80
C ILE A 7 -6.72 16.93 -37.37
N VAL A 8 -7.75 16.80 -36.54
CA VAL A 8 -7.61 17.00 -35.08
C VAL A 8 -6.91 15.76 -34.53
N LEU A 9 -5.59 15.85 -34.36
CA LEU A 9 -4.82 14.92 -33.55
C LEU A 9 -5.22 15.12 -32.08
N LEU A 10 -6.26 14.39 -31.66
CA LEU A 10 -6.55 14.13 -30.25
C LEU A 10 -5.39 13.30 -29.70
N PHE A 11 -4.34 13.98 -29.23
CA PHE A 11 -3.40 13.40 -28.28
C PHE A 11 -4.18 13.08 -27.01
N SER A 12 -4.79 11.90 -26.97
CA SER A 12 -5.25 11.26 -25.75
C SER A 12 -4.02 10.99 -24.89
N SER A 13 -3.53 12.01 -24.20
CA SER A 13 -2.65 11.82 -23.07
C SER A 13 -3.42 10.97 -22.08
N GLN A 14 -3.09 9.67 -22.04
CA GLN A 14 -3.56 8.81 -20.97
C GLN A 14 -3.01 9.44 -19.70
N LYS A 15 -3.85 10.21 -19.01
CA LYS A 15 -3.55 10.66 -17.66
C LYS A 15 -3.39 9.37 -16.87
N ILE A 16 -2.14 9.03 -16.55
CA ILE A 16 -1.84 8.01 -15.56
C ILE A 16 -2.38 8.60 -14.26
N PHE A 17 -3.64 8.32 -13.97
CA PHE A 17 -4.23 8.63 -12.69
C PHE A 17 -3.56 7.67 -11.72
N SER A 18 -2.48 8.11 -11.07
CA SER A 18 -2.04 7.53 -9.81
C SER A 18 -3.27 7.49 -8.90
N GLN A 19 -3.81 6.30 -8.71
CA GLN A 19 -4.91 6.01 -7.80
C GLN A 19 -4.30 5.49 -6.49
N SER A 20 -4.98 5.75 -5.38
CA SER A 20 -4.65 5.08 -4.13
C SER A 20 -4.60 3.57 -4.38
N ALA A 21 -3.51 2.92 -3.99
CA ALA A 21 -3.25 1.52 -4.32
C ALA A 21 -2.10 0.98 -3.48
N THR A 22 -2.00 -0.35 -3.42
CA THR A 22 -0.84 -1.04 -2.86
C THR A 22 -0.09 -1.77 -3.95
N TYR A 23 1.23 -1.61 -3.92
CA TYR A 23 2.18 -2.18 -4.86
C TYR A 23 3.15 -3.11 -4.14
N LYS A 24 3.61 -4.16 -4.82
CA LYS A 24 4.48 -5.19 -4.26
C LYS A 24 5.71 -5.45 -5.12
N LEU A 25 6.86 -5.54 -4.47
CA LEU A 25 8.11 -6.05 -5.01
C LEU A 25 8.41 -7.40 -4.34
N ILE A 26 8.79 -8.40 -5.14
CA ILE A 26 9.27 -9.70 -4.66
C ILE A 26 10.63 -9.97 -5.30
N ASN A 27 11.68 -10.00 -4.48
CA ASN A 27 13.01 -10.36 -4.90
C ASN A 27 13.21 -11.86 -4.74
N LYS A 28 13.00 -12.62 -5.82
CA LYS A 28 13.07 -14.09 -5.78
C LYS A 28 14.44 -14.64 -5.39
N GLU A 29 15.52 -13.92 -5.71
CA GLU A 29 16.90 -14.37 -5.47
C GLU A 29 17.26 -14.45 -3.99
N ASN A 30 16.78 -13.49 -3.19
CA ASN A 30 17.08 -13.39 -1.76
C ASN A 30 15.83 -13.61 -0.88
N GLY A 31 14.68 -13.83 -1.51
CA GLY A 31 13.40 -14.07 -0.85
C GLY A 31 12.80 -12.85 -0.15
N THR A 32 13.38 -11.64 -0.30
CA THR A 32 12.83 -10.43 0.32
C THR A 32 11.60 -9.94 -0.45
N SER A 33 10.74 -9.20 0.24
CA SER A 33 9.59 -8.55 -0.37
C SER A 33 9.34 -7.19 0.24
N SER A 34 8.67 -6.31 -0.49
CA SER A 34 8.23 -5.03 0.04
C SER A 34 6.87 -4.67 -0.52
N ASN A 35 6.01 -4.13 0.32
CA ASN A 35 4.75 -3.53 -0.06
C ASN A 35 4.84 -2.01 0.13
N ILE A 36 4.30 -1.25 -0.81
CA ILE A 36 4.13 0.21 -0.71
C ILE A 36 2.64 0.49 -0.89
N SER A 37 1.98 0.89 0.18
CA SER A 37 0.63 1.46 0.14
C SER A 37 0.74 2.95 -0.13
N VAL A 38 0.11 3.42 -1.19
CA VAL A 38 0.06 4.84 -1.57
C VAL A 38 -1.37 5.31 -1.46
N ARG A 39 -1.63 6.33 -0.64
CA ARG A 39 -2.90 7.06 -0.65
C ARG A 39 -2.67 8.41 -1.33
N ARG A 40 -3.52 8.75 -2.29
CA ARG A 40 -3.50 10.05 -2.96
C ARG A 40 -4.73 10.86 -2.59
N THR A 41 -4.52 12.12 -2.23
CA THR A 41 -5.56 13.14 -2.07
C THR A 41 -5.12 14.36 -2.87
N ASP A 42 -5.75 14.59 -4.03
CA ASP A 42 -5.36 15.63 -4.99
C ASP A 42 -3.90 15.51 -5.46
N ASP A 43 -3.03 16.43 -5.03
CA ASP A 43 -1.59 16.42 -5.28
C ASP A 43 -0.78 15.87 -4.10
N GLN A 44 -1.41 15.61 -2.95
CA GLN A 44 -0.75 15.01 -1.80
C GLN A 44 -0.74 13.50 -1.93
N VAL A 45 0.39 12.91 -1.56
CA VAL A 45 0.62 11.48 -1.51
C VAL A 45 1.08 11.12 -0.11
N GLU A 46 0.40 10.18 0.52
CA GLU A 46 0.81 9.53 1.76
C GLU A 46 1.28 8.12 1.42
N VAL A 47 2.36 7.68 2.06
CA VAL A 47 2.90 6.34 1.85
C VAL A 47 3.08 5.58 3.15
N ASN A 48 2.88 4.29 3.06
CA ASN A 48 3.30 3.32 4.06
C ASN A 48 4.07 2.19 3.35
N VAL A 49 5.35 2.06 3.69
CA VAL A 49 6.26 1.05 3.19
C VAL A 49 6.45 0.00 4.28
N LEU A 50 6.25 -1.26 3.93
CA LEU A 50 6.59 -2.42 4.74
C LEU A 50 7.50 -3.35 3.94
N ALA A 51 8.72 -3.55 4.41
CA ALA A 51 9.70 -4.44 3.81
C ALA A 51 9.94 -5.65 4.72
N ASN A 52 9.95 -6.84 4.14
CA ASN A 52 10.21 -8.10 4.81
C ASN A 52 11.52 -8.68 4.28
N TRP A 53 12.48 -8.89 5.17
CA TRP A 53 13.79 -9.46 4.84
C TRP A 53 13.78 -10.98 4.70
N ASN A 54 12.67 -11.64 5.05
CA ASN A 54 12.50 -13.08 4.99
C ASN A 54 13.66 -13.87 5.65
N ASN A 55 14.20 -13.31 6.73
CA ASN A 55 15.25 -13.94 7.51
C ASN A 55 14.65 -14.59 8.77
N LYS A 56 15.40 -15.50 9.40
CA LYS A 56 14.95 -16.22 10.60
C LYS A 56 14.68 -15.28 11.79
N ALA A 57 15.26 -14.08 11.79
CA ALA A 57 15.06 -13.08 12.83
C ALA A 57 13.75 -12.28 12.64
N GLY A 58 13.04 -12.46 11.52
CA GLY A 58 11.83 -11.70 11.21
C GLY A 58 12.11 -10.21 11.11
N THR A 59 13.21 -9.82 10.46
CA THR A 59 13.54 -8.39 10.29
C THR A 59 12.58 -7.73 9.31
N TYR A 60 12.02 -6.60 9.74
CA TYR A 60 11.17 -5.74 8.92
C TYR A 60 11.77 -4.35 8.80
N GLY A 61 11.58 -3.72 7.64
CA GLY A 61 11.76 -2.30 7.45
C GLY A 61 10.42 -1.60 7.29
N GLN A 62 10.30 -0.41 7.85
CA GLN A 62 9.06 0.37 7.82
C GLN A 62 9.36 1.84 7.57
N PHE A 63 8.55 2.48 6.74
CA PHE A 63 8.64 3.92 6.52
C PHE A 63 7.25 4.48 6.19
N THR A 64 6.89 5.57 6.86
CA THR A 64 5.71 6.37 6.52
C THR A 64 6.11 7.81 6.24
N GLY A 65 5.36 8.47 5.38
CA GLY A 65 5.56 9.89 5.13
C GLY A 65 4.64 10.44 4.06
N THR A 66 4.73 11.74 3.86
CA THR A 66 3.92 12.47 2.90
C THR A 66 4.80 13.23 1.90
N GLY A 67 4.31 13.38 0.67
CA GLY A 67 4.96 14.16 -0.37
C GLY A 67 3.96 14.74 -1.35
N THR A 68 4.42 15.68 -2.17
CA THR A 68 3.61 16.28 -3.23
C THR A 68 3.94 15.62 -4.56
N LEU A 69 2.91 15.32 -5.34
CA LEU A 69 2.99 14.70 -6.65
C LEU A 69 3.19 15.77 -7.73
N THR A 70 4.25 15.65 -8.50
CA THR A 70 4.55 16.52 -9.65
C THR A 70 5.02 15.64 -10.80
N ASP A 71 4.38 15.74 -11.97
CA ASP A 71 4.71 14.94 -13.16
C ASP A 71 4.80 13.42 -12.89
N ASN A 72 3.82 12.88 -12.15
CA ASN A 72 3.76 11.49 -11.70
C ASN A 72 4.94 11.06 -10.83
N LYS A 73 5.64 12.00 -10.21
CA LYS A 73 6.77 11.74 -9.31
C LYS A 73 6.53 12.38 -7.97
N THR A 74 7.02 11.75 -6.92
CA THR A 74 7.11 12.38 -5.61
C THR A 74 8.38 11.95 -4.89
N THR A 75 8.80 12.79 -3.96
CA THR A 75 9.91 12.50 -3.05
C THR A 75 9.43 12.75 -1.64
N ILE A 76 9.55 11.72 -0.82
CA ILE A 76 9.08 11.71 0.56
C ILE A 76 10.31 11.64 1.43
N LYS A 77 10.44 12.58 2.35
CA LYS A 77 11.56 12.66 3.28
C LYS A 77 11.06 12.36 4.67
N SER A 78 11.86 11.68 5.47
CA SER A 78 11.60 11.54 6.90
C SER A 78 11.39 12.92 7.54
N GLU A 79 10.36 13.04 8.39
CA GLU A 79 10.10 14.25 9.17
C GLU A 79 11.18 14.49 10.24
N LYS A 80 11.81 13.41 10.73
CA LYS A 80 12.89 13.48 11.71
C LYS A 80 14.17 13.91 11.00
N LYS A 81 14.58 15.17 11.20
CA LYS A 81 15.80 15.77 10.60
C LYS A 81 17.10 14.98 10.83
N SER A 82 17.15 14.15 11.88
CA SER A 82 18.29 13.27 12.17
C SER A 82 18.36 12.02 11.28
N LEU A 83 17.33 11.75 10.49
CA LEU A 83 17.21 10.60 9.60
C LEU A 83 17.02 11.11 8.17
N LEU A 84 18.05 10.95 7.34
CA LEU A 84 18.09 11.49 5.97
C LEU A 84 17.30 10.65 4.94
N CYS A 85 16.54 9.65 5.39
CA CYS A 85 15.83 8.73 4.50
C CYS A 85 14.92 9.48 3.52
N LYS A 86 15.16 9.19 2.24
CA LYS A 86 14.43 9.73 1.11
C LYS A 86 13.88 8.58 0.28
N VAL A 87 12.57 8.57 0.13
CA VAL A 87 11.85 7.63 -0.74
C VAL A 87 11.38 8.39 -1.98
N SER A 88 11.88 7.99 -3.14
CA SER A 88 11.45 8.57 -4.43
C SER A 88 10.55 7.60 -5.13
N LEU A 89 9.42 8.10 -5.63
CA LEU A 89 8.39 7.30 -6.29
C LEU A 89 8.10 7.87 -7.67
N THR A 90 8.04 7.00 -8.68
CA THR A 90 7.56 7.33 -10.02
C THR A 90 6.37 6.43 -10.36
N PHE A 91 5.21 7.04 -10.57
CA PHE A 91 3.98 6.35 -10.92
C PHE A 91 3.96 6.03 -12.42
N LEU A 92 3.84 4.74 -12.72
CA LEU A 92 3.65 4.21 -14.06
C LEU A 92 2.19 3.71 -14.17
N LYS A 93 1.79 3.26 -15.37
CA LYS A 93 0.39 2.90 -15.63
C LYS A 93 -0.14 1.82 -14.66
N ASP A 94 0.60 0.73 -14.51
CA ASP A 94 0.20 -0.46 -13.73
C ASP A 94 1.26 -0.85 -12.68
N SER A 95 2.21 0.04 -12.42
CA SER A 95 3.35 -0.21 -11.55
C SER A 95 3.86 1.06 -10.88
N LEU A 96 4.68 0.88 -9.86
CA LEU A 96 5.33 1.94 -9.11
C LEU A 96 6.83 1.69 -9.10
N GLU A 97 7.62 2.60 -9.67
CA GLU A 97 9.06 2.57 -9.47
C GLU A 97 9.39 3.27 -8.16
N ALA A 98 10.16 2.61 -7.30
CA ALA A 98 10.57 3.15 -6.00
C ALA A 98 12.09 3.05 -5.82
N SER A 99 12.66 4.08 -5.20
CA SER A 99 14.06 4.09 -4.77
C SER A 99 14.18 4.64 -3.35
N PHE A 100 14.98 3.96 -2.52
CA PHE A 100 15.28 4.29 -1.13
C PHE A 100 16.70 4.81 -1.06
N GLN A 101 16.88 6.02 -0.54
CA GLN A 101 18.19 6.65 -0.37
C GLN A 101 18.38 7.03 1.09
N ASP A 102 19.52 6.65 1.68
CA ASP A 102 19.88 6.94 3.08
C ASP A 102 18.85 6.40 4.11
N CYS A 103 18.23 5.26 3.79
CA CYS A 103 17.13 4.66 4.54
C CYS A 103 17.53 3.44 5.41
N ASP A 104 18.83 3.23 5.65
CA ASP A 104 19.35 2.11 6.46
C ASP A 104 18.76 2.09 7.88
N ASN A 105 18.54 3.25 8.48
CA ASN A 105 17.93 3.39 9.81
C ASN A 105 16.48 2.88 9.87
N TYR A 106 15.83 2.74 8.72
CA TYR A 106 14.49 2.18 8.56
C TYR A 106 14.53 0.73 8.04
N GLN A 107 15.72 0.11 7.96
CA GLN A 107 15.94 -1.22 7.37
C GLN A 107 15.44 -1.30 5.91
N LEU A 108 15.47 -0.18 5.20
CA LEU A 108 15.10 -0.05 3.78
C LEU A 108 16.36 0.28 2.99
N THR A 109 17.01 -0.77 2.48
CA THR A 109 18.24 -0.66 1.69
C THR A 109 17.94 -0.69 0.19
N ASP A 110 18.98 -0.53 -0.64
CA ASP A 110 18.89 -0.60 -2.10
C ASP A 110 18.28 -1.89 -2.65
N ARG A 111 18.26 -2.96 -1.84
CA ARG A 111 17.60 -4.24 -2.20
C ARG A 111 16.10 -4.11 -2.41
N PHE A 112 15.48 -3.03 -1.93
CA PHE A 112 14.07 -2.75 -2.14
C PHE A 112 13.85 -1.72 -3.26
N ASN A 113 14.90 -1.25 -3.93
CA ASN A 113 14.76 -0.42 -5.12
C ASN A 113 14.24 -1.27 -6.29
N GLY A 114 13.36 -0.69 -7.11
CA GLY A 114 12.89 -1.34 -8.33
C GLY A 114 11.46 -1.01 -8.70
N ILE A 115 10.89 -1.84 -9.57
CA ILE A 115 9.54 -1.70 -10.10
C ILE A 115 8.61 -2.64 -9.33
N TYR A 116 7.65 -2.05 -8.63
CA TYR A 116 6.62 -2.74 -7.87
C TYR A 116 5.38 -2.93 -8.73
N ALA A 117 4.81 -4.14 -8.72
CA ALA A 117 3.56 -4.44 -9.39
C ALA A 117 2.37 -4.03 -8.51
N LYS A 118 1.33 -3.44 -9.09
CA LYS A 118 0.09 -3.16 -8.37
C LYS A 118 -0.62 -4.46 -7.98
N ILE A 119 -1.02 -4.60 -6.72
CA ILE A 119 -1.72 -5.79 -6.20
C ILE A 119 -3.13 -5.53 -5.68
N ALA A 120 -3.44 -4.28 -5.32
CA ALA A 120 -4.75 -3.87 -4.81
C ALA A 120 -5.02 -2.37 -5.07
N ASP A 121 -6.30 -2.00 -5.18
CA ASP A 121 -6.77 -0.60 -5.19
C ASP A 121 -6.93 -0.03 -3.77
N ASN A 122 -6.81 -0.88 -2.76
CA ASN A 122 -6.90 -0.51 -1.35
C ASN A 122 -5.52 -0.14 -0.80
N VAL A 123 -5.50 0.48 0.39
CA VAL A 123 -4.28 0.87 1.12
C VAL A 123 -4.31 0.31 2.54
N THR A 124 -3.15 0.13 3.17
CA THR A 124 -3.07 -0.23 4.59
C THR A 124 -3.57 0.91 5.49
N GLY A 125 -4.15 0.59 6.64
CA GLY A 125 -4.80 1.59 7.49
C GLY A 125 -5.87 1.04 8.42
N GLU A 126 -6.58 1.96 9.07
CA GLU A 126 -7.82 1.67 9.78
C GLU A 126 -9.00 1.58 8.80
N TYR A 127 -9.84 0.58 9.05
CA TYR A 127 -11.08 0.32 8.33
C TYR A 127 -12.21 0.12 9.33
N ILE A 128 -13.43 0.49 8.93
CA ILE A 128 -14.65 0.21 9.69
C ILE A 128 -15.33 -0.99 9.04
N VAL A 129 -15.78 -1.96 9.84
CA VAL A 129 -16.62 -3.06 9.38
C VAL A 129 -17.95 -2.51 8.86
N SER A 130 -18.21 -2.69 7.56
CA SER A 130 -19.42 -2.22 6.88
C SER A 130 -20.44 -3.32 6.62
N ALA A 131 -20.01 -4.58 6.60
CA ALA A 131 -20.90 -5.75 6.59
C ALA A 131 -21.44 -6.06 8.01
N ASP A 132 -22.56 -6.79 8.09
CA ASP A 132 -23.11 -7.22 9.39
C ASP A 132 -22.09 -8.05 10.20
N ILE A 133 -21.37 -8.94 9.51
CA ILE A 133 -20.31 -9.79 10.07
C ILE A 133 -19.12 -9.80 9.11
N CYS A 134 -17.94 -9.44 9.61
CA CYS A 134 -16.66 -9.60 8.93
C CYS A 134 -15.89 -10.76 9.57
N TYR A 135 -15.60 -11.82 8.81
CA TYR A 135 -14.87 -12.98 9.33
C TYR A 135 -13.35 -12.84 9.19
N PHE A 136 -12.63 -13.29 10.21
CA PHE A 136 -11.18 -13.42 10.19
C PHE A 136 -10.81 -14.86 9.82
N TYR A 137 -10.05 -15.02 8.75
CA TYR A 137 -9.67 -16.28 8.14
C TYR A 137 -8.20 -16.63 8.46
N SER A 138 -7.85 -17.92 8.36
CA SER A 138 -6.47 -18.38 8.58
C SER A 138 -5.57 -18.18 7.37
N LYS A 139 -6.13 -18.04 6.17
CA LYS A 139 -5.46 -17.73 4.89
C LYS A 139 -6.33 -16.74 4.10
N PRO A 140 -5.79 -16.01 3.11
CA PRO A 140 -6.58 -15.15 2.22
C PRO A 140 -7.35 -16.00 1.18
N ASP A 141 -8.26 -16.84 1.69
CA ASP A 141 -9.08 -17.77 0.93
C ASP A 141 -10.38 -18.04 1.72
N ASP A 142 -11.52 -17.92 1.04
CA ASP A 142 -12.86 -18.18 1.57
C ASP A 142 -13.05 -19.59 2.12
N LYS A 143 -12.30 -20.56 1.58
CA LYS A 143 -12.36 -21.95 2.02
C LYS A 143 -11.53 -22.22 3.27
N SER A 144 -10.74 -21.24 3.72
CA SER A 144 -9.89 -21.41 4.89
C SER A 144 -10.68 -21.31 6.20
N ARG A 145 -10.04 -21.76 7.28
CA ARG A 145 -10.68 -21.82 8.60
C ARG A 145 -10.99 -20.41 9.10
N LYS A 146 -12.24 -20.17 9.51
CA LYS A 146 -12.65 -18.99 10.26
C LYS A 146 -12.08 -19.05 11.69
N LYS A 147 -11.33 -18.03 12.09
CA LYS A 147 -10.71 -17.86 13.40
C LYS A 147 -11.57 -17.04 14.37
N GLY A 148 -12.40 -16.15 13.83
CA GLY A 148 -13.25 -15.24 14.60
C GLY A 148 -14.00 -14.31 13.67
N PHE A 149 -14.67 -13.32 14.23
CA PHE A 149 -15.40 -12.30 13.48
C PHE A 149 -15.45 -10.98 14.23
N ALA A 150 -15.74 -9.92 13.48
CA ALA A 150 -16.05 -8.58 13.94
C ALA A 150 -17.44 -8.19 13.43
N ASN A 151 -18.16 -7.36 14.19
CA ASN A 151 -19.46 -6.84 13.77
C ASN A 151 -19.35 -5.38 13.35
N THR A 152 -20.28 -4.90 12.53
CA THR A 152 -20.40 -3.45 12.31
C THR A 152 -20.82 -2.74 13.61
N PRO A 153 -20.24 -1.55 13.96
CA PRO A 153 -19.23 -0.77 13.24
C PRO A 153 -17.83 -0.86 13.88
N GLU A 154 -17.29 -2.05 14.15
CA GLU A 154 -15.95 -2.20 14.73
C GLU A 154 -14.86 -1.66 13.80
N VAL A 155 -13.80 -1.07 14.40
CA VAL A 155 -12.63 -0.56 13.68
C VAL A 155 -11.55 -1.64 13.70
N ILE A 156 -11.11 -2.05 12.52
CA ILE A 156 -10.04 -3.02 12.33
C ILE A 156 -8.86 -2.40 11.60
N ASN A 157 -7.71 -2.99 11.82
CA ASN A 157 -6.42 -2.51 11.36
C ASN A 157 -5.91 -3.41 10.25
N ILE A 158 -5.81 -2.90 9.02
CA ILE A 158 -5.23 -3.64 7.89
C ILE A 158 -3.74 -3.32 7.80
N GLU A 159 -2.92 -4.31 8.13
CA GLU A 159 -1.46 -4.20 8.23
C GLU A 159 -0.75 -4.60 6.93
N GLU A 160 -1.32 -5.56 6.19
CA GLU A 160 -0.82 -6.01 4.89
C GLU A 160 -1.98 -6.26 3.93
N LEU A 161 -1.75 -6.01 2.64
CA LEU A 161 -2.71 -6.27 1.56
C LEU A 161 -2.19 -7.36 0.63
N PHE A 162 -3.11 -8.15 0.10
CA PHE A 162 -2.86 -9.30 -0.75
C PHE A 162 -3.72 -9.23 -2.01
N GLU A 163 -3.30 -9.93 -3.05
CA GLU A 163 -4.09 -10.08 -4.27
C GLU A 163 -5.47 -10.68 -3.97
N GLY A 164 -6.47 -10.32 -4.78
CA GLY A 164 -7.83 -10.85 -4.66
C GLY A 164 -8.67 -10.21 -3.56
N ASP A 165 -8.40 -8.95 -3.20
CA ASP A 165 -9.20 -8.16 -2.25
C ASP A 165 -9.14 -8.65 -0.79
N TRP A 166 -7.94 -9.08 -0.36
CA TRP A 166 -7.69 -9.56 0.99
C TRP A 166 -6.73 -8.65 1.76
N GLY A 167 -6.96 -8.50 3.06
CA GLY A 167 -6.05 -7.84 4.00
C GLY A 167 -5.74 -8.72 5.20
N PHE A 168 -4.51 -8.66 5.70
CA PHE A 168 -4.20 -9.16 7.04
C PHE A 168 -4.59 -8.10 8.06
N ALA A 169 -5.52 -8.47 8.93
CA ALA A 169 -6.16 -7.59 9.88
C ALA A 169 -5.81 -7.94 11.32
N THR A 170 -5.72 -6.91 12.15
CA THR A 170 -5.73 -7.01 13.61
C THR A 170 -6.90 -6.22 14.19
N LEU A 171 -7.47 -6.72 15.28
CA LEU A 171 -8.54 -6.08 16.05
C LEU A 171 -8.26 -6.31 17.53
N MET A 172 -8.25 -5.24 18.32
CA MET A 172 -8.23 -5.34 19.77
C MET A 172 -9.66 -5.20 20.30
N SER A 173 -10.21 -6.25 20.91
CA SER A 173 -11.56 -6.23 21.48
C SER A 173 -11.52 -6.84 22.88
N ASN A 174 -11.99 -6.08 23.88
CA ASN A 174 -12.03 -6.50 25.29
C ASN A 174 -10.69 -7.06 25.82
N GLY A 175 -9.57 -6.41 25.46
CA GLY A 175 -8.23 -6.83 25.87
C GLY A 175 -7.70 -8.09 25.19
N LYS A 176 -8.40 -8.62 24.17
CA LYS A 176 -7.95 -9.74 23.35
C LYS A 176 -7.68 -9.28 21.92
N GLN A 177 -6.56 -9.75 21.38
CA GLN A 177 -6.23 -9.51 19.98
C GLN A 177 -6.83 -10.62 19.10
N LEU A 178 -7.70 -10.23 18.18
CA LEU A 178 -8.10 -11.05 17.04
C LEU A 178 -7.23 -10.66 15.85
N PHE A 179 -6.76 -11.66 15.10
CA PHE A 179 -5.96 -11.42 13.90
C PHE A 179 -6.21 -12.50 12.86
N GLY A 180 -6.03 -12.16 11.59
CA GLY A 180 -6.30 -13.06 10.47
C GLY A 180 -6.58 -12.28 9.18
N TYR A 181 -6.87 -13.02 8.12
CA TYR A 181 -7.18 -12.44 6.82
C TYR A 181 -8.65 -12.06 6.75
N VAL A 182 -8.97 -10.92 6.17
CA VAL A 182 -10.34 -10.43 5.98
C VAL A 182 -10.55 -10.01 4.54
N LYS A 183 -11.80 -10.05 4.07
CA LYS A 183 -12.16 -9.45 2.78
C LYS A 183 -12.28 -7.94 2.94
N LEU A 184 -11.70 -7.20 2.01
CA LEU A 184 -11.78 -5.75 2.04
C LEU A 184 -13.15 -5.25 1.60
N SER A 185 -13.89 -6.02 0.80
CA SER A 185 -15.30 -5.79 0.46
C SER A 185 -16.21 -5.64 1.69
N ASP A 186 -15.85 -6.25 2.83
CA ASP A 186 -16.64 -6.20 4.07
C ASP A 186 -16.35 -4.95 4.90
N LEU A 187 -15.50 -4.06 4.37
CA LEU A 187 -14.91 -2.94 5.07
C LEU A 187 -15.10 -1.63 4.33
N LYS A 188 -15.00 -0.54 5.09
CA LYS A 188 -14.89 0.81 4.55
C LYS A 188 -13.63 1.47 5.09
N PHE A 189 -12.78 1.95 4.18
CA PHE A 189 -11.56 2.66 4.56
C PHE A 189 -11.89 3.90 5.41
N LYS A 190 -11.14 4.07 6.50
CA LYS A 190 -11.31 5.18 7.45
C LYS A 190 -10.12 6.13 7.39
N ARG A 191 -8.90 5.61 7.61
CA ARG A 191 -7.66 6.40 7.54
C ARG A 191 -6.42 5.52 7.37
N THR A 192 -5.37 6.13 6.84
CA THR A 192 -4.03 5.55 6.64
C THR A 192 -3.28 5.46 7.97
N TYR A 193 -2.34 4.52 8.06
CA TYR A 193 -1.36 4.50 9.15
C TYR A 193 -0.26 5.52 8.91
N LEU A 194 -0.04 6.36 9.90
CA LEU A 194 1.27 6.97 10.15
C LEU A 194 1.77 6.30 11.42
N TYR A 195 2.85 5.52 11.34
CA TYR A 195 3.50 5.02 12.53
C TYR A 195 4.20 6.23 13.18
N ASP A 196 3.65 6.73 14.28
CA ASP A 196 4.26 7.82 15.07
C ASP A 196 5.54 7.34 15.81
#